data_AF-A0A6N2CB96-F1
#
_entry.id   AF-A0A6N2CB96-F1
#
_cell.length_a   1.000
_cell.length_b   1.000
_cell.length_c   1.000
_cell.angle_alpha   90.00
_cell.angle_beta   90.00
_cell.angle_gamma   90.00
#
_symmetry.space_group_name_H-M   'P 1'
#
loop_
_entity.id
_entity.type
_entity.pdbx_description
1 polymer ?
#
loop_
_entity_poly.entity_id
_entity_poly.type
_entity_poly.pdbx_seq_one_letter_code
_entity_poly.pdbx_strand_id
1 'polypeptide(L)'
;MEKDDKDLRAAMLKKHYADLILKSQQEVLRKASNEEKMKKKAKLCEEQLEKDISNSQLERDRKAARVTIESMKRTVHFGDALQAERDFLAIIGATSYW
;
A
#
# COMPACT_ATOMS: atom_id res chain seq x y z
N MET A 1 -3.60 -51.85 -43.12
CA MET A 1 -4.99 -51.61 -42.68
C MET A 1 -5.10 -51.60 -41.15
N GLU A 2 -5.04 -52.72 -40.42
CA GLU A 2 -5.27 -52.70 -38.95
C GLU A 2 -4.12 -52.08 -38.11
N LYS A 3 -2.89 -52.12 -38.64
CA LYS A 3 -1.70 -51.55 -37.98
C LYS A 3 -1.68 -50.02 -38.06
N ASP A 4 -2.07 -49.48 -39.22
CA ASP A 4 -2.12 -48.04 -39.49
C ASP A 4 -3.18 -47.33 -38.63
N ASP A 5 -4.29 -48.00 -38.33
CA ASP A 5 -5.37 -47.47 -37.46
C ASP A 5 -4.95 -47.38 -35.99
N LYS A 6 -4.18 -48.36 -35.51
CA LYS A 6 -3.58 -48.34 -34.16
C LYS A 6 -2.56 -47.23 -34.01
N ASP A 7 -1.74 -46.99 -35.04
CA ASP A 7 -0.75 -45.91 -35.06
C ASP A 7 -1.41 -44.53 -35.11
N LEU A 8 -2.48 -44.37 -35.91
CA LEU A 8 -3.28 -43.14 -35.96
C LEU A 8 -3.91 -42.84 -34.59
N ARG A 9 -4.49 -43.87 -33.94
CA ARG A 9 -5.09 -43.74 -32.62
C ARG A 9 -4.05 -43.36 -31.56
N ALA A 10 -2.87 -43.96 -31.59
CA ALA A 10 -1.77 -43.63 -30.69
C ALA A 10 -1.28 -42.18 -30.89
N ALA A 11 -1.19 -41.72 -32.14
CA ALA A 11 -0.81 -40.34 -32.46
C ALA A 11 -1.83 -39.31 -31.93
N MET A 12 -3.13 -39.57 -32.12
CA MET A 12 -4.20 -38.72 -31.58
C MET A 12 -4.16 -38.68 -30.05
N LEU A 13 -3.92 -39.82 -29.40
CA LEU A 13 -3.82 -39.89 -27.94
C LEU A 13 -2.64 -39.07 -27.42
N LYS A 14 -1.47 -39.20 -28.06
CA LYS A 14 -0.28 -38.40 -27.71
C LYS A 14 -0.54 -36.91 -27.85
N LYS A 15 -1.19 -36.48 -28.93
CA LYS A 15 -1.57 -35.07 -29.14
C LYS A 15 -2.53 -34.59 -28.04
N HIS A 16 -3.54 -35.38 -27.72
CA HIS A 16 -4.51 -35.03 -26.68
C HIS A 16 -3.84 -34.87 -25.31
N TYR A 17 -2.95 -35.79 -24.92
CA TYR A 17 -2.22 -35.67 -23.66
C TYR A 17 -1.27 -34.47 -23.64
N ALA A 18 -0.58 -34.18 -24.75
CA ALA A 18 0.27 -33.00 -24.86
C ALA A 18 -0.53 -31.69 -24.66
N ASP A 19 -1.70 -31.58 -25.31
CA ASP A 19 -2.59 -30.43 -25.14
C ASP A 19 -3.09 -30.30 -23.70
N LEU A 20 -3.40 -31.42 -23.05
CA LEU A 20 -3.88 -31.43 -21.66
C LEU A 20 -2.80 -30.97 -20.68
N ILE A 21 -1.57 -31.45 -20.87
CA ILE A 21 -0.40 -31.03 -20.08
C ILE A 21 -0.17 -29.52 -20.26
N LEU A 22 -0.15 -29.03 -21.50
CA LEU A 22 0.07 -27.62 -21.80
C LEU A 22 -0.98 -26.72 -21.12
N LYS A 23 -2.27 -27.08 -21.23
CA LYS A 23 -3.37 -26.34 -20.59
C LYS A 23 -3.21 -26.32 -19.06
N SER A 24 -2.86 -27.45 -18.46
CA SER A 24 -2.67 -27.54 -17.01
C SER A 24 -1.53 -26.65 -16.50
N GLN A 25 -0.40 -26.62 -17.22
CA GLN A 25 0.74 -25.75 -16.88
C GLN A 25 0.37 -24.28 -17.02
N GLN A 26 -0.35 -23.92 -18.09
CA GLN A 26 -0.79 -22.54 -18.31
C GLN A 26 -1.75 -22.05 -17.22
N GLU A 27 -2.61 -22.93 -16.71
CA GLU A 27 -3.53 -22.60 -15.62
C GLU A 27 -2.79 -22.37 -14.29
N VAL A 28 -1.82 -23.22 -13.95
CA VAL A 28 -0.98 -23.06 -12.76
C VAL A 28 -0.21 -21.74 -12.82
N LEU A 29 0.38 -21.44 -13.98
CA LEU A 29 1.16 -20.22 -14.18
C LEU A 29 0.28 -18.96 -14.12
N ARG A 30 -0.95 -19.03 -14.64
CA ARG A 30 -1.93 -17.95 -14.54
C ARG A 30 -2.38 -17.71 -13.09
N LYS A 31 -2.61 -18.78 -12.31
CA LYS A 31 -2.97 -18.69 -10.89
C LYS A 31 -1.84 -18.04 -10.08
N ALA A 32 -0.60 -18.50 -10.25
CA ALA A 32 0.57 -17.93 -9.58
C ALA A 32 0.76 -16.44 -9.90
N SER A 33 0.65 -16.05 -11.18
CA SER A 33 0.73 -14.64 -11.60
C SER A 33 -0.39 -13.79 -10.99
N ASN A 34 -1.61 -14.32 -10.91
CA ASN A 34 -2.73 -13.60 -10.30
C ASN A 34 -2.52 -13.42 -8.79
N GLU A 35 -2.03 -14.44 -8.10
CA GLU A 35 -1.72 -14.38 -6.68
C GLU A 35 -0.62 -13.34 -6.38
N GLU A 36 0.43 -13.29 -7.18
CA GLU A 36 1.50 -12.29 -7.03
C GLU A 36 0.98 -10.85 -7.24
N LYS A 37 0.13 -10.64 -8.25
CA LYS A 37 -0.52 -9.34 -8.50
C LYS A 37 -1.42 -8.93 -7.34
N MET A 38 -2.18 -9.86 -6.77
CA MET A 38 -3.03 -9.58 -5.61
C MET A 38 -2.20 -9.24 -4.37
N LYS A 39 -1.11 -9.96 -4.11
CA LYS A 39 -0.18 -9.67 -3.01
C LYS A 39 0.43 -8.26 -3.13
N LYS A 40 0.85 -7.86 -4.33
CA LYS A 40 1.38 -6.49 -4.57
C LYS A 40 0.32 -5.41 -4.31
N LYS A 41 -0.92 -5.63 -4.76
CA LYS A 41 -2.02 -4.69 -4.50
C LYS A 41 -2.36 -4.57 -3.01
N ALA A 42 -2.33 -5.70 -2.29
CA ALA A 42 -2.60 -5.71 -0.85
C ALA A 42 -1.57 -4.87 -0.08
N LYS A 43 -0.27 -5.05 -0.36
CA LYS A 43 0.79 -4.26 0.28
C LYS A 43 0.65 -2.76 0.01
N LEU A 44 0.33 -2.38 -1.23
CA LEU A 44 0.15 -0.98 -1.60
C LEU A 44 -1.04 -0.35 -0.86
N CYS A 45 -2.13 -1.11 -0.69
CA CYS A 45 -3.28 -0.67 0.10
C CYS A 45 -2.93 -0.46 1.59
N GLU A 46 -2.17 -1.38 2.16
CA GLU A 46 -1.72 -1.32 3.56
C GLU A 46 -0.80 -0.11 3.81
N GLU A 47 0.18 0.12 2.94
CA GLU A 47 1.07 1.29 2.99
C GLU A 47 0.29 2.61 2.86
N GLN A 48 -0.75 2.65 2.02
CA GLN A 48 -1.59 3.82 1.86
C GLN A 48 -2.40 4.10 3.12
N LEU A 49 -2.97 3.05 3.73
CA LEU A 49 -3.74 3.16 4.97
C LEU A 49 -2.88 3.69 6.13
N GLU A 50 -1.64 3.20 6.26
CA GLU A 50 -0.70 3.63 7.30
C GLU A 50 -0.28 5.10 7.13
N LYS A 51 -0.07 5.55 5.88
CA LYS A 51 0.16 6.96 5.56
C LYS A 51 -1.04 7.85 5.89
N ASP A 52 -2.25 7.38 5.60
CA ASP A 52 -3.45 8.16 5.88
C ASP A 52 -3.72 8.29 7.40
N ILE A 53 -3.46 7.22 8.17
CA ILE A 53 -3.54 7.23 9.63
C ILE A 53 -2.54 8.21 10.24
N SER A 54 -1.28 8.15 9.79
CA SER A 54 -0.21 9.04 10.27
C SER A 54 -0.47 10.49 9.91
N ASN A 55 -0.93 10.78 8.69
CA ASN A 55 -1.35 12.13 8.29
C ASN A 55 -2.54 12.64 9.10
N SER A 56 -3.52 11.78 9.40
CA SER A 56 -4.66 12.12 10.25
C SER A 56 -4.26 12.44 11.69
N GLN A 57 -3.28 11.70 12.24
CA GLN A 57 -2.70 12.01 13.55
C GLN A 57 -1.98 13.35 13.53
N LEU A 58 -1.14 13.60 12.52
CA LEU A 58 -0.43 14.87 12.35
C LEU A 58 -1.39 16.07 12.29
N GLU A 59 -2.51 15.96 11.57
CA GLU A 59 -3.51 17.02 11.49
C GLU A 59 -4.23 17.26 12.82
N ARG A 60 -4.48 16.20 13.61
CA ARG A 60 -5.02 16.35 14.98
C ARG A 60 -4.02 17.05 15.89
N ASP A 61 -2.77 16.66 15.84
CA ASP A 61 -1.71 17.25 16.66
C ASP A 61 -1.50 18.73 16.30
N ARG A 62 -1.55 19.07 15.00
CA ARG A 62 -1.53 20.46 14.52
C ARG A 62 -2.72 21.28 15.01
N LYS A 63 -3.93 20.72 15.02
CA LYS A 63 -5.12 21.41 15.54
C LYS A 63 -5.00 21.65 17.05
N ALA A 64 -4.56 20.64 17.81
CA ALA A 64 -4.31 20.78 19.24
C ALA A 64 -3.27 21.87 19.51
N ALA A 65 -2.16 21.85 18.76
CA ALA A 65 -1.11 22.86 18.81
C ALA A 65 -1.65 24.29 18.58
N ARG A 66 -2.49 24.50 17.56
CA ARG A 66 -3.11 25.80 17.30
C ARG A 66 -3.98 26.27 18.47
N VAL A 67 -4.80 25.38 19.02
CA VAL A 67 -5.67 25.69 20.18
C VAL A 67 -4.82 26.06 21.40
N THR A 68 -3.73 25.34 21.66
CA THR A 68 -2.80 25.65 22.74
C THR A 68 -2.14 27.01 22.54
N ILE A 69 -1.63 27.33 21.34
CA ILE A 69 -1.05 28.64 21.03
C ILE A 69 -2.08 29.76 21.26
N GLU A 70 -3.31 29.59 20.78
CA GLU A 70 -4.37 30.58 20.99
C GLU A 70 -4.72 30.77 22.47
N SER A 71 -4.73 29.69 23.25
CA SER A 71 -4.95 29.75 24.70
C SER A 71 -3.81 30.47 25.43
N MET A 72 -2.56 30.25 25.02
CA MET A 72 -1.38 30.93 25.56
C MET A 72 -1.43 32.42 25.25
N LYS A 73 -1.79 32.81 24.03
CA LYS A 73 -1.98 34.22 23.64
C LYS A 73 -3.02 34.93 24.48
N ARG A 74 -4.06 34.23 24.95
CA ARG A 74 -5.09 34.80 25.83
C ARG A 74 -4.67 34.93 27.29
N THR A 75 -3.77 34.08 27.77
CA THR A 75 -3.47 33.94 29.21
C THR A 75 -2.12 34.50 29.64
N VAL A 76 -1.20 34.76 28.70
CA VAL A 76 0.18 35.15 29.00
C VAL A 76 0.43 36.63 28.64
N HIS A 77 1.12 37.38 29.51
CA HIS A 77 1.56 38.76 29.22
C HIS A 77 2.45 38.80 27.97
N PHE A 78 2.24 39.80 27.10
CA PHE A 78 2.72 39.88 25.72
C PHE A 78 4.19 39.47 25.45
N GLY A 79 5.11 39.63 26.40
CA GLY A 79 6.52 39.24 26.25
C GLY A 79 6.79 37.73 26.33
N ASP A 80 6.12 37.02 27.25
CA ASP A 80 6.37 35.59 27.51
C ASP A 80 5.63 34.68 26.51
N ALA A 81 4.51 35.18 25.96
CA ALA A 81 3.70 34.46 24.98
C ALA A 81 4.45 34.21 23.66
N LEU A 82 5.29 35.16 23.23
CA LEU A 82 6.07 35.06 22.00
C LEU A 82 7.20 34.02 22.10
N GLN A 83 7.87 33.94 23.27
CA GLN A 83 8.91 32.95 23.50
C GLN A 83 8.31 31.55 23.60
N ALA A 84 7.20 31.40 24.33
CA ALA A 84 6.48 30.13 24.42
C ALA A 84 5.94 29.64 23.07
N GLU A 85 5.45 30.54 22.20
CA GLU A 85 5.02 30.18 20.84
C GLU A 85 6.19 29.72 19.97
N ARG A 86 7.35 30.39 20.03
CA ARG A 86 8.56 29.99 19.29
C ARG A 86 9.10 28.64 19.74
N ASP A 87 9.21 28.43 21.05
CA ASP A 87 9.73 27.18 21.62
C ASP A 87 8.79 26.01 21.28
N PHE A 88 7.48 26.25 21.34
CA PHE A 88 6.49 25.24 20.98
C PHE A 88 6.50 24.91 19.48
N LEU A 89 6.62 25.90 18.59
CA LEU A 89 6.76 25.69 17.14
C LEU A 89 8.02 24.90 16.80
N ALA A 90 9.13 25.16 17.50
CA ALA A 90 10.37 24.39 17.36
C ALA A 90 10.20 22.92 17.80
N ILE A 91 9.48 22.67 18.90
CA ILE A 91 9.21 21.30 19.41
C ILE A 91 8.37 20.48 18.41
N ILE A 92 7.38 21.10 17.76
CA ILE A 92 6.55 20.40 16.76
C ILE A 92 7.18 20.34 15.35
N GLY A 93 8.45 20.78 15.22
CA GLY A 93 9.21 20.74 13.97
C GLY A 93 8.73 21.74 12.91
N ALA A 94 7.96 22.76 13.30
CA ALA A 94 7.55 23.83 12.41
C ALA A 94 8.62 24.93 12.43
N THR A 95 9.48 24.98 11.40
CA THR A 95 10.40 26.11 11.22
C THR A 95 9.61 27.37 10.86
N SER A 96 9.55 28.32 11.80
CA SER A 96 9.02 29.67 11.51
C SER A 96 10.04 30.41 10.63
N TYR A 97 9.81 30.46 9.33
CA TYR A 97 10.47 31.45 8.47
C TYR A 97 9.83 32.82 8.73
N TRP A 98 10.52 33.64 9.52
CA TRP A 98 10.39 35.09 9.56
C TRP A 98 11.77 35.70 9.65
#